data_AF-A0A955IQE2-F1
#
_entry.id   AF-A0A955IQE2-F1
#
_cell.length_a   1.000
_cell.length_b   1.000
_cell.length_c   1.000
_cell.angle_alpha   90.00
_cell.angle_beta   90.00
_cell.angle_gamma   90.00
#
_symmetry.space_group_name_H-M   'P 1'
#
loop_
_entity.id
_entity.type
_entity.pdbx_description
1 polymer ?
#
loop_
_entity_poly.entity_id
_entity_poly.type
_entity_poly.pdbx_seq_one_letter_code
_entity_poly.pdbx_strand_id
1 'polypeptide(L)'
;MTRQLVLTILLITCVLPAAGFASEAMAQAGRPDEEAQFAALAYEVRDHLGRHELDAAQNALTRLGRIPIRLNEFEALASDVASYEAQVAEHLALAEAFRASGDYTGAIRETVRAEGFAADRPSLPKQRRALQNEQHVLENIEAGDLAMNAGDIDDAIAAYQRALDRQPDDAVQERLDDAREAKYRLTLDTALREDDHPGAIAAARNWQRIRPTPERADLLAQLRAEYIGDARRTAQQAYSEGRLTVAISTLQAALTVTESAEISGELAEYRSRRLVEQGVGAERAGDAVTARDLYLQALAVAPSLSGIAERINDTRNVAQFQEQARQAQLEATDADRRATYIEGDLRRSED
;
A
#
# COMPACT_ATOMS: atom_id res chain seq x y z
N MET A 1 51.15 -20.53 17.46
CA MET A 1 52.07 -19.54 16.85
C MET A 1 52.85 -20.08 15.66
N THR A 2 53.42 -21.29 15.71
CA THR A 2 54.28 -21.81 14.62
C THR A 2 53.56 -22.16 13.31
N ARG A 3 52.29 -22.60 13.34
CA ARG A 3 51.53 -22.90 12.10
C ARG A 3 51.12 -21.66 11.30
N GLN A 4 50.77 -20.57 11.97
CA GLN A 4 50.36 -19.31 11.34
C GLN A 4 51.57 -18.63 10.68
N LEU A 5 52.71 -18.60 11.38
CA LEU A 5 53.96 -18.06 10.84
C LEU A 5 54.45 -18.86 9.62
N VAL A 6 54.30 -20.19 9.63
CA VAL A 6 54.67 -21.05 8.49
C VAL A 6 53.71 -20.86 7.31
N LEU A 7 52.41 -20.66 7.55
CA LEU A 7 51.46 -20.35 6.47
C LEU A 7 51.74 -18.98 5.84
N THR A 8 52.05 -17.96 6.66
CA THR A 8 52.40 -16.62 6.19
C THR A 8 53.72 -16.62 5.43
N ILE A 9 54.73 -17.37 5.88
CA ILE A 9 55.99 -17.52 5.15
C ILE A 9 55.77 -18.31 3.85
N LEU A 10 54.91 -19.33 3.81
CA LEU A 10 54.57 -20.05 2.57
C LEU A 10 53.81 -19.17 1.58
N LEU A 11 52.85 -18.35 2.04
CA LEU A 11 52.19 -17.35 1.20
C LEU A 11 53.20 -16.34 0.64
N ILE A 12 54.10 -15.82 1.48
CA ILE A 12 55.08 -14.81 1.08
C ILE A 12 56.22 -15.36 0.21
N THR A 13 56.64 -16.62 0.40
CA THR A 13 57.80 -17.18 -0.32
C THR A 13 57.45 -18.05 -1.53
N CYS A 14 56.21 -18.53 -1.63
CA CYS A 14 55.75 -19.32 -2.77
C CYS A 14 54.77 -18.56 -3.67
N VAL A 15 53.88 -17.72 -3.11
CA VAL A 15 52.83 -17.05 -3.91
C VAL A 15 53.35 -15.72 -4.51
N LEU A 16 54.12 -14.95 -3.76
CA LEU A 16 54.64 -13.64 -4.20
C LEU A 16 55.70 -13.68 -5.32
N PRO A 17 56.65 -14.65 -5.35
CA PRO A 17 57.56 -14.78 -6.49
C PRO A 17 56.86 -15.32 -7.75
N ALA A 18 55.82 -16.14 -7.59
CA ALA A 18 54.97 -16.54 -8.71
C ALA A 18 54.12 -15.35 -9.21
N ALA A 19 53.73 -14.43 -8.33
CA ALA A 19 52.98 -13.22 -8.67
C ALA A 19 53.76 -12.22 -9.53
N GLY A 20 55.07 -12.05 -9.28
CA GLY A 20 55.92 -11.15 -10.08
C GLY A 20 56.09 -11.62 -11.54
N PHE A 21 56.24 -12.92 -11.75
CA PHE A 21 56.26 -13.50 -13.11
C PHE A 21 54.86 -13.64 -13.71
N ALA A 22 53.81 -13.81 -12.88
CA ALA A 22 52.44 -13.92 -13.34
C ALA A 22 51.83 -12.56 -13.74
N SER A 23 52.10 -11.47 -13.03
CA SER A 23 51.58 -10.13 -13.40
C SER A 23 52.12 -9.67 -14.76
N GLU A 24 53.42 -9.88 -15.03
CA GLU A 24 54.01 -9.50 -16.31
C GLU A 24 53.52 -10.42 -17.45
N ALA A 25 53.30 -11.71 -17.18
CA ALA A 25 52.69 -12.64 -18.13
C ALA A 25 51.16 -12.43 -18.30
N MET A 26 50.44 -11.97 -17.28
CA MET A 26 48.99 -11.75 -17.28
C MET A 26 48.59 -10.40 -17.89
N ALA A 27 49.41 -9.37 -17.69
CA ALA A 27 49.32 -8.10 -18.41
C ALA A 27 49.55 -8.29 -19.92
N GLN A 28 50.45 -9.20 -20.31
CA GLN A 28 50.60 -9.63 -21.72
C GLN A 28 49.43 -10.50 -22.21
N ALA A 29 48.71 -11.19 -21.33
CA ALA A 29 47.59 -12.08 -21.67
C ALA A 29 46.19 -11.40 -21.64
N GLY A 30 46.08 -10.14 -21.19
CA GLY A 30 44.83 -9.37 -21.22
C GLY A 30 43.75 -9.86 -20.26
N ARG A 31 44.10 -10.26 -19.03
CA ARG A 31 43.16 -10.77 -18.00
C ARG A 31 43.10 -9.85 -16.78
N PRO A 32 42.35 -8.72 -16.83
CA PRO A 32 42.36 -7.68 -15.79
C PRO A 32 41.73 -8.11 -14.45
N ASP A 33 40.86 -9.12 -14.45
CA ASP A 33 40.15 -9.56 -13.24
C ASP A 33 41.06 -10.31 -12.23
N GLU A 34 42.17 -10.91 -12.69
CA GLU A 34 43.11 -11.67 -11.85
C GLU A 34 44.17 -10.76 -11.20
N GLU A 35 44.49 -9.61 -11.82
CA GLU A 35 45.41 -8.60 -11.30
C GLU A 35 44.80 -7.83 -10.12
N ALA A 36 43.50 -7.50 -10.21
CA ALA A 36 42.73 -6.92 -9.11
C ALA A 36 42.61 -7.85 -7.90
N GLN A 37 42.48 -9.17 -8.12
CA GLN A 37 42.47 -10.17 -7.04
C GLN A 37 43.82 -10.30 -6.32
N PHE A 38 44.93 -10.11 -7.06
CA PHE A 38 46.28 -10.13 -6.48
C PHE A 38 46.59 -8.87 -5.66
N ALA A 39 46.16 -7.69 -6.13
CA ALA A 39 46.29 -6.44 -5.37
C ALA A 39 45.49 -6.50 -4.06
N ALA A 40 44.29 -7.08 -4.08
CA ALA A 40 43.47 -7.28 -2.88
C ALA A 40 44.15 -8.20 -1.85
N LEU A 41 44.78 -9.30 -2.28
CA LEU A 41 45.50 -10.23 -1.40
C LEU A 41 46.73 -9.57 -0.74
N ALA A 42 47.44 -8.70 -1.46
CA ALA A 42 48.59 -7.97 -0.94
C ALA A 42 48.18 -6.93 0.13
N TYR A 43 47.01 -6.30 -0.05
CA TYR A 43 46.45 -5.34 0.90
C TYR A 43 46.01 -6.02 2.20
N GLU A 44 45.35 -7.18 2.11
CA GLU A 44 44.88 -7.96 3.26
C GLU A 44 46.05 -8.48 4.13
N VAL A 45 47.17 -8.87 3.50
CA VAL A 45 48.40 -9.27 4.19
C VAL A 45 49.06 -8.09 4.91
N ARG A 46 48.99 -6.87 4.37
CA ARG A 46 49.54 -5.66 5.00
C ARG A 46 48.71 -5.19 6.20
N ASP A 47 47.38 -5.31 6.13
CA ASP A 47 46.50 -4.90 7.24
C ASP A 47 46.58 -5.87 8.43
N HIS A 48 46.85 -7.16 8.16
CA HIS A 48 47.06 -8.16 9.21
C HIS A 48 48.47 -8.20 9.80
N LEU A 49 49.49 -7.74 9.07
CA LEU A 49 50.87 -7.66 9.56
C LEU A 49 51.17 -6.24 10.05
N GLY A 50 51.03 -6.01 11.36
CA GLY A 50 51.46 -4.74 11.95
C GLY A 50 52.94 -4.45 11.65
N ARG A 51 53.38 -3.17 11.72
CA ARG A 51 54.75 -2.75 11.32
C ARG A 51 55.89 -3.63 11.87
N HIS A 52 55.75 -4.17 13.07
CA HIS A 52 56.73 -5.08 13.68
C HIS A 52 56.82 -6.46 13.00
N GLU A 53 55.73 -6.94 12.41
CA GLU A 53 55.70 -8.22 11.70
C GLU A 53 56.21 -8.10 10.27
N LEU A 54 56.13 -6.90 9.68
CA LEU A 54 56.81 -6.54 8.42
C LEU A 54 58.34 -6.59 8.55
N ASP A 55 58.90 -6.01 9.61
CA ASP A 55 60.33 -6.09 9.91
C ASP A 55 60.78 -7.54 10.14
N ALA A 56 59.94 -8.35 10.78
CA ALA A 56 60.21 -9.77 11.03
C ALA A 56 60.14 -10.61 9.74
N ALA A 57 59.15 -10.36 8.87
CA ALA A 57 59.02 -11.01 7.58
C ALA A 57 60.17 -10.64 6.63
N GLN A 58 60.61 -9.38 6.64
CA GLN A 58 61.75 -8.90 5.87
C GLN A 58 63.07 -9.52 6.35
N ASN A 59 63.26 -9.65 7.66
CA ASN A 59 64.39 -10.39 8.22
C ASN A 59 64.35 -11.89 7.87
N ALA A 60 63.16 -12.50 7.84
CA ALA A 60 63.00 -13.90 7.47
C ALA A 60 63.27 -14.15 5.97
N LEU A 61 62.81 -13.27 5.09
CA LEU A 61 63.08 -13.31 3.64
C LEU A 61 64.56 -13.11 3.32
N THR A 62 65.20 -12.16 4.00
CA THR A 62 66.65 -11.89 3.89
C THR A 62 67.47 -13.12 4.29
N ARG A 63 67.05 -13.85 5.34
CA ARG A 63 67.70 -15.11 5.77
C ARG A 63 67.51 -16.27 4.80
N LEU A 64 66.43 -16.29 4.03
CA LEU A 64 66.12 -17.36 3.07
C LEU A 64 66.81 -17.19 1.70
N GLY A 65 67.58 -16.11 1.50
CA GLY A 65 68.39 -15.90 0.28
C GLY A 65 67.57 -15.76 -1.01
N ARG A 66 66.25 -15.57 -0.91
CA ARG A 66 65.36 -15.39 -2.05
C ARG A 66 65.10 -13.91 -2.26
N ILE A 67 65.63 -13.41 -3.37
CA ILE A 67 65.46 -12.10 -4.04
C ILE A 67 65.29 -10.93 -3.06
N PRO A 68 66.31 -10.08 -2.88
CA PRO A 68 66.13 -8.83 -2.16
C PRO A 68 65.24 -7.92 -3.01
N ILE A 69 63.94 -7.87 -2.69
CA ILE A 69 63.17 -6.66 -2.96
C ILE A 69 63.93 -5.58 -2.20
N ARG A 70 64.52 -4.62 -2.94
CA ARG A 70 65.36 -3.60 -2.31
C ARG A 70 64.45 -2.81 -1.36
N LEU A 71 64.95 -2.44 -0.18
CA LEU A 71 64.20 -1.62 0.79
C LEU A 71 63.56 -0.40 0.10
N ASN A 72 64.30 0.18 -0.85
CA ASN A 72 63.91 1.30 -1.69
C ASN A 72 62.68 1.02 -2.60
N GLU A 73 62.49 -0.22 -3.07
CA GLU A 73 61.32 -0.60 -3.87
C GLU A 73 60.07 -0.74 -2.99
N PHE A 74 60.24 -1.17 -1.73
CA PHE A 74 59.16 -1.24 -0.76
C PHE A 74 58.74 0.14 -0.26
N GLU A 75 59.69 1.05 -0.04
CA GLU A 75 59.43 2.46 0.28
C GLU A 75 58.73 3.19 -0.88
N ALA A 76 59.11 2.89 -2.13
CA ALA A 76 58.42 3.42 -3.30
C ALA A 76 56.96 2.94 -3.36
N LEU A 77 56.71 1.64 -3.17
CA LEU A 77 55.35 1.08 -3.09
C LEU A 77 54.53 1.67 -1.94
N ALA A 78 55.14 1.89 -0.76
CA ALA A 78 54.46 2.51 0.36
C ALA A 78 54.11 3.98 0.10
N SER A 79 54.99 4.72 -0.58
CA SER A 79 54.75 6.09 -1.03
C SER A 79 53.61 6.16 -2.05
N ASP A 80 53.55 5.21 -2.99
CA ASP A 80 52.48 5.13 -3.97
C ASP A 80 51.13 4.85 -3.31
N VAL A 81 51.06 3.91 -2.36
CA VAL A 81 49.82 3.63 -1.61
C VAL A 81 49.34 4.86 -0.82
N ALA A 82 50.25 5.60 -0.18
CA ALA A 82 49.89 6.84 0.52
C ALA A 82 49.38 7.92 -0.46
N SER A 83 49.92 7.96 -1.67
CA SER A 83 49.42 8.83 -2.75
C SER A 83 48.01 8.43 -3.19
N TYR A 84 47.73 7.14 -3.34
CA TYR A 84 46.38 6.64 -3.68
C TYR A 84 45.35 6.96 -2.60
N GLU A 85 45.67 6.74 -1.32
CA GLU A 85 44.74 7.07 -0.23
C GLU A 85 44.44 8.58 -0.16
N ALA A 86 45.44 9.43 -0.43
CA ALA A 86 45.26 10.87 -0.51
C ALA A 86 44.33 11.28 -1.67
N GLN A 87 44.50 10.67 -2.85
CA GLN A 87 43.64 10.92 -4.01
C GLN A 87 42.18 10.48 -3.75
N VAL A 88 41.98 9.31 -3.14
CA VAL A 88 40.65 8.84 -2.73
C VAL A 88 40.00 9.84 -1.76
N ALA A 89 40.75 10.31 -0.76
CA ALA A 89 40.25 11.28 0.21
C ALA A 89 39.89 12.62 -0.46
N GLU A 90 40.69 13.09 -1.42
CA GLU A 90 40.43 14.30 -2.18
C GLU A 90 39.13 14.19 -3.00
N HIS A 91 38.95 13.09 -3.75
CA HIS A 91 37.73 12.86 -4.53
C HIS A 91 36.49 12.75 -3.64
N LEU A 92 36.60 12.11 -2.47
CA LEU A 92 35.48 12.04 -1.51
C LEU A 92 35.14 13.41 -0.92
N ALA A 93 36.13 14.23 -0.60
CA ALA A 93 35.91 15.60 -0.13
C ALA A 93 35.23 16.47 -1.21
N LEU A 94 35.62 16.32 -2.47
CA LEU A 94 34.95 16.98 -3.60
C LEU A 94 33.52 16.47 -3.78
N ALA A 95 33.29 15.16 -3.65
CA ALA A 95 31.94 14.58 -3.73
C ALA A 95 31.01 15.13 -2.65
N GLU A 96 31.51 15.29 -1.42
CA GLU A 96 30.77 15.91 -0.32
C GLU A 96 30.50 17.39 -0.58
N ALA A 97 31.47 18.13 -1.12
CA ALA A 97 31.27 19.53 -1.49
C ALA A 97 30.21 19.69 -2.59
N PHE A 98 30.24 18.83 -3.62
CA PHE A 98 29.22 18.81 -4.67
C PHE A 98 27.84 18.46 -4.11
N ARG A 99 27.73 17.43 -3.27
CA ARG A 99 26.48 17.06 -2.59
C ARG A 99 25.93 18.21 -1.76
N ALA A 100 26.79 18.89 -0.99
CA ALA A 100 26.40 20.05 -0.17
C ALA A 100 25.89 21.23 -1.02
N SER A 101 26.37 21.37 -2.25
CA SER A 101 25.87 22.36 -3.21
C SER A 101 24.62 21.94 -3.99
N GLY A 102 24.19 20.68 -3.87
CA GLY A 102 23.09 20.09 -4.65
C GLY A 102 23.50 19.58 -6.04
N ASP A 103 24.78 19.62 -6.42
CA ASP A 103 25.29 19.03 -7.67
C ASP A 103 25.54 17.52 -7.50
N TYR A 104 24.47 16.74 -7.51
CA TYR A 104 24.56 15.28 -7.38
C TYR A 104 25.28 14.62 -8.55
N THR A 105 25.23 15.21 -9.74
CA THR A 105 25.97 14.69 -10.90
C THR A 105 27.48 14.83 -10.68
N GLY A 106 27.93 15.97 -10.16
CA GLY A 106 29.30 16.18 -9.69
C GLY A 106 29.69 15.21 -8.59
N ALA A 107 28.84 15.06 -7.57
CA ALA A 107 29.10 14.16 -6.44
C ALA A 107 29.24 12.68 -6.86
N ILE A 108 28.35 12.20 -7.73
CA ILE A 108 28.41 10.85 -8.29
C ILE A 108 29.68 10.66 -9.11
N ARG A 109 30.03 11.64 -9.95
CA ARG A 109 31.25 11.59 -10.78
C ARG A 109 32.51 11.47 -9.94
N GLU A 110 32.65 12.27 -8.89
CA GLU A 110 33.82 12.21 -8.00
C GLU A 110 33.83 10.92 -7.16
N THR A 111 32.67 10.40 -6.77
CA THR A 111 32.57 9.08 -6.10
C THR A 111 33.03 7.95 -7.03
N VAL A 112 32.65 7.98 -8.31
CA VAL A 112 33.13 6.99 -9.32
C VAL A 112 34.63 7.09 -9.55
N ARG A 113 35.22 8.30 -9.52
CA ARG A 113 36.67 8.47 -9.58
C ARG A 113 37.34 7.85 -8.35
N ALA A 114 36.82 8.10 -7.15
CA ALA A 114 37.29 7.48 -5.92
C ALA A 114 37.20 5.94 -5.97
N GLU A 115 36.13 5.37 -6.55
CA GLU A 115 36.00 3.92 -6.79
C GLU A 115 37.12 3.39 -7.69
N GLY A 116 37.52 4.14 -8.71
CA GLY A 116 38.61 3.76 -9.60
C GLY A 116 39.98 3.65 -8.91
N PHE A 117 40.21 4.42 -7.85
CA PHE A 117 41.44 4.37 -7.05
C PHE A 117 41.39 3.36 -5.89
N ALA A 118 40.20 2.94 -5.47
CA ALA A 118 39.99 2.03 -4.33
C ALA A 118 38.90 1.00 -4.62
N ALA A 119 39.10 0.20 -5.67
CA ALA A 119 38.15 -0.81 -6.14
C ALA A 119 37.81 -1.88 -5.07
N ASP A 120 38.70 -2.05 -4.09
CA ASP A 120 38.58 -2.95 -2.96
C ASP A 120 37.74 -2.38 -1.80
N ARG A 121 37.36 -1.10 -1.81
CA ARG A 121 36.50 -0.51 -0.77
C ARG A 121 35.00 -0.75 -1.05
N PRO A 122 34.34 -1.70 -0.38
CA PRO A 122 32.93 -2.04 -0.65
C PRO A 122 31.94 -0.94 -0.29
N SER A 123 32.38 0.11 0.43
CA SER A 123 31.53 1.24 0.84
C SER A 123 31.23 2.22 -0.30
N LEU A 124 32.12 2.35 -1.29
CA LEU A 124 31.99 3.37 -2.34
C LEU A 124 30.81 3.10 -3.29
N PRO A 125 30.57 1.86 -3.78
CA PRO A 125 29.36 1.57 -4.56
C PRO A 125 28.06 1.83 -3.81
N LYS A 126 28.05 1.62 -2.48
CA LYS A 126 26.91 1.93 -1.61
C LYS A 126 26.70 3.44 -1.51
N GLN A 127 27.77 4.21 -1.35
CA GLN A 127 27.73 5.67 -1.34
C GLN A 127 27.24 6.24 -2.67
N ARG A 128 27.71 5.72 -3.80
CA ARG A 128 27.21 6.11 -5.13
C ARG A 128 25.71 5.85 -5.29
N ARG A 129 25.21 4.68 -4.88
CA ARG A 129 23.78 4.37 -4.91
C ARG A 129 22.96 5.30 -4.02
N ALA A 130 23.48 5.69 -2.86
CA ALA A 130 22.84 6.68 -2.01
C ALA A 130 22.73 8.04 -2.69
N LEU A 131 23.81 8.53 -3.31
CA LEU A 131 23.78 9.78 -4.10
C LEU A 131 22.81 9.72 -5.28
N GLN A 132 22.77 8.58 -5.99
CA GLN A 132 21.81 8.38 -7.08
C GLN A 132 20.36 8.44 -6.58
N ASN A 133 20.07 7.83 -5.43
CA ASN A 133 18.74 7.89 -4.83
C ASN A 133 18.38 9.33 -4.42
N GLU A 134 19.31 10.08 -3.83
CA GLU A 134 19.09 11.49 -3.46
C GLU A 134 18.83 12.37 -4.69
N GLN A 135 19.62 12.23 -5.75
CA GLN A 135 19.37 12.92 -7.03
C GLN A 135 17.96 12.64 -7.53
N HIS A 136 17.59 11.36 -7.54
CA HIS A 136 16.30 10.87 -7.99
C HIS A 136 15.11 11.33 -7.13
N VAL A 137 15.33 11.61 -5.85
CA VAL A 137 14.32 12.22 -4.96
C VAL A 137 14.12 13.67 -5.38
N LEU A 138 15.20 14.43 -5.57
CA LEU A 138 15.13 15.84 -5.98
C LEU A 138 14.52 16.03 -7.35
N GLU A 139 14.89 15.22 -8.34
CA GLU A 139 14.28 15.24 -9.67
C GLU A 139 12.75 15.04 -9.60
N ASN A 140 12.28 14.14 -8.72
CA ASN A 140 10.85 13.92 -8.52
C ASN A 140 10.18 15.09 -7.78
N ILE A 141 10.86 15.74 -6.83
CA ILE A 141 10.34 16.94 -6.16
C ILE A 141 10.21 18.08 -7.19
N GLU A 142 11.23 18.34 -7.99
CA GLU A 142 11.23 19.36 -9.03
C GLU A 142 10.15 19.08 -10.09
N ALA A 143 10.00 17.82 -10.51
CA ALA A 143 8.93 17.44 -11.42
C ALA A 143 7.54 17.67 -10.80
N GLY A 144 7.38 17.38 -9.50
CA GLY A 144 6.14 17.65 -8.77
C GLY A 144 5.83 19.15 -8.69
N ASP A 145 6.82 19.97 -8.36
CA ASP A 145 6.69 21.42 -8.30
C ASP A 145 6.35 22.03 -9.67
N LEU A 146 6.99 21.55 -10.74
CA LEU A 146 6.68 21.96 -12.12
C LEU A 146 5.26 21.58 -12.52
N ALA A 147 4.81 20.35 -12.21
CA ALA A 147 3.46 19.89 -12.50
C ALA A 147 2.40 20.69 -11.70
N MET A 148 2.67 20.98 -10.42
CA MET A 148 1.79 21.86 -9.61
C MET A 148 1.65 23.25 -10.24
N ASN A 149 2.75 23.84 -10.67
CA ASN A 149 2.75 25.17 -11.32
C ASN A 149 2.01 25.16 -12.67
N ALA A 150 2.01 24.03 -13.38
CA ALA A 150 1.26 23.84 -14.63
C ALA A 150 -0.24 23.58 -14.39
N GLY A 151 -0.64 23.24 -13.16
CA GLY A 151 -2.00 22.80 -12.83
C GLY A 151 -2.25 21.31 -13.08
N ASP A 152 -1.21 20.54 -13.40
CA ASP A 152 -1.26 19.09 -13.63
C ASP A 152 -1.19 18.34 -12.28
N ILE A 153 -2.24 18.49 -11.47
CA ILE A 153 -2.28 18.07 -10.06
C ILE A 153 -2.02 16.55 -9.89
N ASP A 154 -2.51 15.72 -10.81
CA ASP A 154 -2.32 14.27 -10.72
C ASP A 154 -0.86 13.86 -10.95
N ASP A 155 -0.17 14.51 -11.89
CA ASP A 155 1.26 14.27 -12.14
C ASP A 155 2.11 14.76 -10.97
N ALA A 156 1.72 15.88 -10.34
CA ALA A 156 2.36 16.36 -9.12
C ALA A 156 2.26 15.34 -7.97
N ILE A 157 1.06 14.82 -7.71
CA ILE A 157 0.84 13.78 -6.68
C ILE A 157 1.72 12.55 -6.97
N ALA A 158 1.74 12.08 -8.23
CA ALA A 158 2.55 10.93 -8.61
C ALA A 158 4.05 11.18 -8.44
N ALA A 159 4.54 12.38 -8.75
CA ALA A 159 5.94 12.75 -8.59
C ALA A 159 6.36 12.80 -7.11
N TYR A 160 5.60 13.49 -6.26
CA TYR A 160 5.89 13.54 -4.81
C TYR A 160 5.80 12.16 -4.15
N GLN A 161 4.88 11.30 -4.57
CA GLN A 161 4.82 9.91 -4.10
C GLN A 161 6.10 9.13 -4.44
N ARG A 162 6.61 9.23 -5.68
CA ARG A 162 7.87 8.58 -6.07
C ARG A 162 9.08 9.10 -5.28
N ALA A 163 9.07 10.38 -4.89
CA ALA A 163 10.09 10.93 -4.00
C ALA A 163 10.02 10.27 -2.61
N LEU A 164 8.83 10.21 -2.01
CA LEU A 164 8.61 9.61 -0.68
C LEU A 164 8.87 8.10 -0.64
N ASP A 165 8.52 7.37 -1.70
CA ASP A 165 8.77 5.93 -1.82
C ASP A 165 10.28 5.61 -1.79
N ARG A 166 11.11 6.54 -2.26
CA ARG A 166 12.58 6.42 -2.25
C ARG A 166 13.16 6.87 -0.93
N GLN A 167 12.67 7.99 -0.39
CA GLN A 167 13.14 8.57 0.86
C GLN A 167 11.98 9.31 1.55
N PRO A 168 11.48 8.79 2.68
CA PRO A 168 10.48 9.50 3.48
C PRO A 168 11.04 10.83 3.98
N ASP A 169 10.31 11.92 3.74
CA ASP A 169 10.69 13.28 4.09
C ASP A 169 9.42 14.10 4.40
N ASP A 170 9.41 14.77 5.55
CA ASP A 170 8.22 15.50 6.03
C ASP A 170 7.88 16.71 5.14
N ALA A 171 8.88 17.39 4.56
CA ALA A 171 8.65 18.53 3.68
C ALA A 171 8.12 18.09 2.30
N VAL A 172 8.51 16.91 1.82
CA VAL A 172 7.90 16.31 0.62
C VAL A 172 6.48 15.81 0.92
N GLN A 173 6.24 15.29 2.12
CA GLN A 173 4.90 14.89 2.57
C GLN A 173 3.96 16.11 2.63
N GLU A 174 4.42 17.24 3.14
CA GLU A 174 3.66 18.50 3.14
C GLU A 174 3.26 18.94 1.72
N ARG A 175 4.19 18.89 0.76
CA ARG A 175 3.92 19.18 -0.66
C ARG A 175 2.90 18.21 -1.27
N LEU A 176 3.01 16.92 -0.97
CA LEU A 176 2.02 15.92 -1.41
C LEU A 176 0.63 16.23 -0.86
N ASP A 177 0.53 16.66 0.40
CA ASP A 177 -0.73 17.01 1.02
C ASP A 177 -1.32 18.30 0.44
N ASP A 178 -0.49 19.29 0.09
CA ASP A 178 -0.90 20.47 -0.68
C ASP A 178 -1.46 20.12 -2.07
N ALA A 179 -0.78 19.22 -2.80
CA ALA A 179 -1.24 18.75 -4.11
C ALA A 179 -2.58 18.00 -4.02
N ARG A 180 -2.75 17.13 -3.02
CA ARG A 180 -4.03 16.44 -2.78
C ARG A 180 -5.13 17.39 -2.35
N GLU A 181 -4.81 18.40 -1.55
CA GLU A 181 -5.73 19.47 -1.20
C GLU A 181 -6.20 20.23 -2.46
N ALA A 182 -5.29 20.60 -3.36
CA ALA A 182 -5.63 21.23 -4.64
C ALA A 182 -6.58 20.33 -5.46
N LYS A 183 -6.30 19.02 -5.52
CA LYS A 183 -7.16 18.04 -6.20
C LYS A 183 -8.57 18.03 -5.63
N TYR A 184 -8.72 17.91 -4.31
CA TYR A 184 -10.04 17.83 -3.71
C TYR A 184 -10.83 19.12 -3.82
N ARG A 185 -10.16 20.29 -3.79
CA ARG A 185 -10.81 21.56 -4.08
C ARG A 185 -11.33 21.61 -5.51
N LEU A 186 -10.55 21.19 -6.50
CA LEU A 186 -10.99 21.14 -7.90
C LEU A 186 -12.16 20.17 -8.10
N THR A 187 -12.10 18.98 -7.48
CA THR A 187 -13.20 18.01 -7.51
C THR A 187 -14.46 18.57 -6.83
N LEU A 188 -14.32 19.20 -5.66
CA LEU A 188 -15.43 19.83 -4.95
C LEU A 188 -16.09 20.92 -5.80
N ASP A 189 -15.32 21.84 -6.36
CA ASP A 189 -15.84 22.93 -7.20
C ASP A 189 -16.56 22.38 -8.45
N THR A 190 -16.04 21.29 -9.01
CA THR A 190 -16.65 20.65 -10.19
C THR A 190 -17.96 19.95 -9.82
N ALA A 191 -17.97 19.19 -8.72
CA ALA A 191 -19.18 18.54 -8.24
C ALA A 191 -20.27 19.56 -7.87
N LEU A 192 -19.91 20.68 -7.23
CA LEU A 192 -20.85 21.77 -6.95
C LEU A 192 -21.40 22.44 -8.21
N ARG A 193 -20.57 22.62 -9.25
CA ARG A 193 -21.02 23.15 -10.56
C ARG A 193 -21.96 22.20 -11.29
N GLU A 194 -21.81 20.90 -11.08
CA GLU A 194 -22.60 19.84 -11.71
C GLU A 194 -23.82 19.40 -10.88
N ASP A 195 -24.05 20.04 -9.72
CA ASP A 195 -25.09 19.66 -8.75
C ASP A 195 -24.94 18.22 -8.19
N ASP A 196 -23.73 17.64 -8.30
CA ASP A 196 -23.36 16.32 -7.78
C ASP A 196 -23.06 16.38 -6.27
N HIS A 197 -24.11 16.45 -5.46
CA HIS A 197 -24.00 16.46 -4.01
C HIS A 197 -23.21 15.26 -3.43
N PRO A 198 -23.43 14.00 -3.87
CA PRO A 198 -22.59 12.87 -3.47
C PRO A 198 -21.08 13.09 -3.73
N GLY A 199 -20.73 13.57 -4.93
CA GLY A 199 -19.35 13.88 -5.29
C GLY A 199 -18.76 14.99 -4.42
N ALA A 200 -19.51 16.07 -4.19
CA ALA A 200 -19.11 17.18 -3.33
C ALA A 200 -18.85 16.73 -1.89
N ILE A 201 -19.74 15.92 -1.31
CA ILE A 201 -19.58 15.36 0.04
C ILE A 201 -18.35 14.43 0.11
N ALA A 202 -18.11 13.61 -0.92
CA ALA A 202 -16.95 12.72 -0.97
C ALA A 202 -15.64 13.51 -1.04
N ALA A 203 -15.58 14.54 -1.89
CA ALA A 203 -14.43 15.43 -2.02
C ALA A 203 -14.14 16.18 -0.71
N ALA A 204 -15.15 16.80 -0.10
CA ALA A 204 -15.02 17.51 1.17
C ALA A 204 -14.55 16.59 2.31
N ARG A 205 -15.06 15.34 2.38
CA ARG A 205 -14.61 14.35 3.36
C ARG A 205 -13.14 13.97 3.20
N ASN A 206 -12.70 13.74 1.97
CA ASN A 206 -11.30 13.42 1.71
C ASN A 206 -10.39 14.62 2.01
N TRP A 207 -10.84 15.84 1.71
CA TRP A 207 -10.14 17.07 2.06
C TRP A 207 -10.00 17.25 3.59
N GLN A 208 -11.04 16.94 4.36
CA GLN A 208 -11.00 16.96 5.83
C GLN A 208 -10.03 15.92 6.41
N ARG A 209 -9.88 14.74 5.78
CA ARG A 209 -8.99 13.68 6.26
C ARG A 209 -7.51 14.04 6.18
N ILE A 210 -7.11 14.77 5.14
CA ILE A 210 -5.71 15.17 4.96
C ILE A 210 -5.31 16.21 6.01
N ARG A 211 -6.15 17.22 6.19
CA ARG A 211 -5.90 18.33 7.12
C ARG A 211 -7.22 18.67 7.81
N PRO A 212 -7.46 18.13 9.02
CA PRO A 212 -8.69 18.34 9.74
C PRO A 212 -8.71 19.75 10.34
N THR A 213 -9.53 20.64 9.76
CA THR A 213 -9.80 21.96 10.33
C THR A 213 -11.30 22.10 10.65
N PRO A 214 -11.67 22.96 11.62
CA PRO A 214 -13.08 23.23 11.92
C PRO A 214 -13.86 23.71 10.70
N GLU A 215 -13.28 24.58 9.87
CA GLU A 215 -13.95 25.14 8.69
C GLU A 215 -14.31 24.04 7.67
N ARG A 216 -13.43 23.04 7.49
CA ARG A 216 -13.69 21.90 6.60
C ARG A 216 -14.73 20.95 7.17
N ALA A 217 -14.74 20.78 8.49
CA ALA A 217 -15.76 20.02 9.18
C ALA A 217 -17.15 20.68 9.03
N ASP A 218 -17.20 22.01 9.18
CA ASP A 218 -18.42 22.80 9.01
C ASP A 218 -18.92 22.76 7.58
N LEU A 219 -18.03 22.90 6.59
CA LEU A 219 -18.38 22.75 5.17
C LEU A 219 -18.95 21.37 4.87
N LEU A 220 -18.32 20.29 5.35
CA LEU A 220 -18.84 18.93 5.17
C LEU A 220 -20.21 18.75 5.84
N ALA A 221 -20.41 19.34 7.02
CA ALA A 221 -21.69 19.31 7.72
C ALA A 221 -22.79 20.06 6.95
N GLN A 222 -22.47 21.23 6.38
CA GLN A 222 -23.38 22.02 5.54
C GLN A 222 -23.80 21.24 4.28
N LEU A 223 -22.83 20.70 3.53
CA LEU A 223 -23.11 19.91 2.32
C LEU A 223 -23.98 18.68 2.62
N ARG A 224 -23.73 18.01 3.75
CA ARG A 224 -24.55 16.89 4.19
C ARG A 224 -25.97 17.33 4.54
N ALA A 225 -26.13 18.44 5.27
CA ALA A 225 -27.44 18.94 5.67
C ALA A 225 -28.29 19.36 4.45
N GLU A 226 -27.68 20.02 3.46
CA GLU A 226 -28.33 20.38 2.20
C GLU A 226 -28.80 19.14 1.44
N TYR A 227 -27.91 18.18 1.23
CA TYR A 227 -28.25 16.93 0.52
C TYR A 227 -29.31 16.10 1.25
N ILE A 228 -29.28 16.05 2.60
CA ILE A 228 -30.35 15.44 3.41
C ILE A 228 -31.68 16.13 3.14
N GLY A 229 -31.71 17.46 3.14
CA GLY A 229 -32.91 18.25 2.86
C GLY A 229 -33.51 17.93 1.48
N ASP A 230 -32.68 17.86 0.45
CA ASP A 230 -33.11 17.56 -0.92
C ASP A 230 -33.60 16.13 -1.10
N ALA A 231 -32.86 15.16 -0.53
CA ALA A 231 -33.26 13.77 -0.56
C ALA A 231 -34.63 13.56 0.13
N ARG A 232 -34.86 14.21 1.27
CA ARG A 232 -36.14 14.15 1.99
C ARG A 232 -37.27 14.80 1.21
N ARG A 233 -37.07 16.00 0.64
CA ARG A 233 -38.07 16.66 -0.22
C ARG A 233 -38.46 15.78 -1.41
N THR A 234 -37.48 15.21 -2.09
CA THR A 234 -37.67 14.33 -3.24
C THR A 234 -38.38 13.03 -2.84
N ALA A 235 -37.98 12.41 -1.73
CA ALA A 235 -38.60 11.19 -1.23
C ALA A 235 -40.05 11.44 -0.79
N GLN A 236 -40.32 12.55 -0.10
CA GLN A 236 -41.66 12.95 0.33
C GLN A 236 -42.58 13.23 -0.87
N GLN A 237 -42.06 13.87 -1.93
CA GLN A 237 -42.80 14.07 -3.17
C GLN A 237 -43.10 12.73 -3.86
N ALA A 238 -42.11 11.85 -3.99
CA ALA A 238 -42.32 10.52 -4.56
C ALA A 238 -43.34 9.72 -3.74
N TYR A 239 -43.30 9.83 -2.41
CA TYR A 239 -44.26 9.21 -1.51
C TYR A 239 -45.68 9.74 -1.72
N SER A 240 -45.88 11.06 -1.81
CA SER A 240 -47.22 11.65 -2.03
C SER A 240 -47.83 11.28 -3.38
N GLU A 241 -46.98 10.99 -4.37
CA GLU A 241 -47.39 10.48 -5.69
C GLU A 241 -47.61 8.95 -5.71
N GLY A 242 -47.51 8.26 -4.57
CA GLY A 242 -47.66 6.80 -4.46
C GLY A 242 -46.46 6.02 -5.01
N ARG A 243 -45.33 6.67 -5.30
CA ARG A 243 -44.10 6.07 -5.83
C ARG A 243 -43.15 5.66 -4.69
N LEU A 244 -43.64 4.84 -3.77
CA LEU A 244 -42.91 4.46 -2.55
C LEU A 244 -41.54 3.79 -2.82
N THR A 245 -41.40 3.04 -3.92
CA THR A 245 -40.10 2.43 -4.30
C THR A 245 -39.05 3.50 -4.61
N VAL A 246 -39.44 4.58 -5.31
CA VAL A 246 -38.54 5.71 -5.63
C VAL A 246 -38.13 6.41 -4.35
N ALA A 247 -39.09 6.68 -3.47
CA ALA A 247 -38.84 7.32 -2.18
C ALA A 247 -37.82 6.54 -1.32
N ILE A 248 -37.99 5.22 -1.21
CA ILE A 248 -37.04 4.33 -0.51
C ILE A 248 -35.66 4.38 -1.16
N SER A 249 -35.56 4.29 -2.50
CA SER A 249 -34.26 4.33 -3.17
C SER A 249 -33.52 5.66 -2.98
N THR A 250 -34.25 6.78 -2.99
CA THR A 250 -33.68 8.12 -2.76
C THR A 250 -33.09 8.23 -1.36
N LEU A 251 -33.86 7.85 -0.33
CA LEU A 251 -33.38 7.88 1.07
C LEU A 251 -32.22 6.89 1.28
N GLN A 252 -32.24 5.73 0.63
CA GLN A 252 -31.15 4.76 0.72
C GLN A 252 -29.85 5.30 0.11
N ALA A 253 -29.91 5.96 -1.05
CA ALA A 253 -28.75 6.63 -1.66
C ALA A 253 -28.23 7.76 -0.77
N ALA A 254 -29.13 8.55 -0.18
CA ALA A 254 -28.75 9.60 0.76
C ALA A 254 -28.06 9.03 2.02
N LEU A 255 -28.56 7.91 2.54
CA LEU A 255 -27.99 7.25 3.73
C LEU A 255 -26.55 6.78 3.50
N THR A 256 -26.24 6.21 2.32
CA THR A 256 -24.88 5.73 2.01
C THR A 256 -23.85 6.85 1.95
N VAL A 257 -24.28 8.07 1.64
CA VAL A 257 -23.40 9.24 1.54
C VAL A 257 -23.29 9.95 2.89
N THR A 258 -24.38 10.07 3.63
CA THR A 258 -24.48 10.97 4.79
C THR A 258 -24.31 10.28 6.13
N GLU A 259 -24.62 8.98 6.21
CA GLU A 259 -24.70 8.21 7.46
C GLU A 259 -25.67 8.85 8.49
N SER A 260 -26.67 9.59 7.99
CA SER A 260 -27.63 10.31 8.85
C SER A 260 -28.63 9.40 9.55
N ALA A 261 -28.70 9.52 10.88
CA ALA A 261 -29.70 8.83 11.70
C ALA A 261 -31.14 9.24 11.35
N GLU A 262 -31.35 10.51 10.97
CA GLU A 262 -32.67 11.01 10.56
C GLU A 262 -33.16 10.31 9.29
N ILE A 263 -32.29 10.22 8.26
CA ILE A 263 -32.58 9.50 7.01
C ILE A 263 -32.82 8.02 7.31
N SER A 264 -32.04 7.41 8.20
CA SER A 264 -32.23 6.01 8.58
C SER A 264 -33.61 5.77 9.21
N GLY A 265 -34.08 6.67 10.06
CA GLY A 265 -35.41 6.58 10.67
C GLY A 265 -36.53 6.71 9.64
N GLU A 266 -36.44 7.70 8.75
CA GLU A 266 -37.43 7.92 7.68
C GLU A 266 -37.46 6.76 6.66
N LEU A 267 -36.27 6.23 6.30
CA LEU A 267 -36.14 5.04 5.45
C LEU A 267 -36.79 3.81 6.09
N ALA A 268 -36.62 3.61 7.40
CA ALA A 268 -37.26 2.51 8.13
C ALA A 268 -38.79 2.64 8.09
N GLU A 269 -39.31 3.85 8.28
CA GLU A 269 -40.76 4.11 8.16
C GLU A 269 -41.28 3.77 6.75
N TYR A 270 -40.62 4.24 5.70
CA TYR A 270 -41.06 4.00 4.32
C TYR A 270 -40.97 2.52 3.93
N ARG A 271 -39.92 1.81 4.38
CA ARG A 271 -39.80 0.36 4.19
C ARG A 271 -40.91 -0.40 4.92
N SER A 272 -41.23 -0.01 6.15
CA SER A 272 -42.33 -0.61 6.90
C SER A 272 -43.68 -0.38 6.21
N ARG A 273 -43.95 0.82 5.72
CA ARG A 273 -45.15 1.12 4.90
C ARG A 273 -45.25 0.23 3.66
N ARG A 274 -44.14 0.02 2.95
CA ARG A 274 -44.10 -0.87 1.76
C ARG A 274 -44.44 -2.32 2.13
N LEU A 275 -43.90 -2.81 3.24
CA LEU A 275 -44.21 -4.15 3.74
C LEU A 275 -45.70 -4.26 4.12
N VAL A 276 -46.29 -3.21 4.69
CA VAL A 276 -47.74 -3.17 4.95
C VAL A 276 -48.55 -3.20 3.65
N GLU A 277 -48.18 -2.42 2.62
CA GLU A 277 -48.85 -2.46 1.31
C GLU A 277 -48.79 -3.86 0.67
N GLN A 278 -47.63 -4.53 0.77
CA GLN A 278 -47.47 -5.91 0.31
C GLN A 278 -48.32 -6.89 1.12
N GLY A 279 -48.38 -6.71 2.45
CA GLY A 279 -49.20 -7.52 3.35
C GLY A 279 -50.69 -7.42 3.01
N VAL A 280 -51.19 -6.21 2.75
CA VAL A 280 -52.56 -5.96 2.27
C VAL A 280 -52.80 -6.64 0.91
N GLY A 281 -51.80 -6.63 0.02
CA GLY A 281 -51.86 -7.36 -1.23
C GLY A 281 -52.04 -8.87 -1.03
N ALA A 282 -51.27 -9.46 -0.11
CA ALA A 282 -51.36 -10.87 0.25
C ALA A 282 -52.71 -11.22 0.91
N GLU A 283 -53.23 -10.37 1.80
CA GLU A 283 -54.59 -10.53 2.37
C GLU A 283 -55.65 -10.60 1.28
N ARG A 284 -55.61 -9.67 0.32
CA ARG A 284 -56.56 -9.63 -0.80
C ARG A 284 -56.46 -10.86 -1.71
N ALA A 285 -55.27 -11.46 -1.79
CA ALA A 285 -55.05 -12.72 -2.49
C ALA A 285 -55.48 -13.95 -1.67
N GLY A 286 -55.90 -13.78 -0.41
CA GLY A 286 -56.26 -14.86 0.50
C GLY A 286 -55.08 -15.57 1.15
N ASP A 287 -53.86 -15.05 1.04
CA ASP A 287 -52.65 -15.60 1.65
C ASP A 287 -52.37 -14.92 3.01
N ALA A 288 -53.03 -15.40 4.06
CA ALA A 288 -52.94 -14.80 5.39
C ALA A 288 -51.60 -15.07 6.08
N VAL A 289 -50.90 -16.15 5.69
CA VAL A 289 -49.56 -16.49 6.23
C VAL A 289 -48.55 -15.46 5.74
N THR A 290 -48.47 -15.23 4.43
CA THR A 290 -47.57 -14.22 3.86
C THR A 290 -47.92 -12.82 4.36
N ALA A 291 -49.21 -12.48 4.45
CA ALA A 291 -49.65 -11.20 5.00
C ALA A 291 -49.15 -10.96 6.43
N ARG A 292 -49.34 -11.94 7.32
CA ARG A 292 -48.88 -11.87 8.71
C ARG A 292 -47.36 -11.68 8.79
N ASP A 293 -46.61 -12.46 8.01
CA ASP A 293 -45.15 -12.42 8.04
C ASP A 293 -44.62 -11.07 7.52
N LEU A 294 -45.27 -10.47 6.51
CA LEU A 294 -44.96 -9.12 6.04
C LEU A 294 -45.24 -8.05 7.09
N TYR A 295 -46.35 -8.14 7.83
CA TYR A 295 -46.62 -7.20 8.93
C TYR A 295 -45.67 -7.34 10.11
N LEU A 296 -45.25 -8.56 10.45
CA LEU A 296 -44.23 -8.79 11.48
C LEU A 296 -42.89 -8.17 11.07
N GLN A 297 -42.50 -8.30 9.80
CA GLN A 297 -41.33 -7.62 9.26
C GLN A 297 -41.49 -6.10 9.32
N ALA A 298 -42.67 -5.56 8.97
CA ALA A 298 -42.96 -4.13 9.04
C ALA A 298 -42.81 -3.59 10.48
N LEU A 299 -43.33 -4.31 11.47
CA LEU A 299 -43.23 -3.95 12.89
C LEU A 299 -41.78 -4.00 13.40
N ALA A 300 -41.00 -4.99 12.95
CA ALA A 300 -39.59 -5.11 13.34
C ALA A 300 -38.74 -3.96 12.81
N VAL A 301 -39.06 -3.44 11.62
CA VAL A 301 -38.34 -2.31 11.01
C VAL A 301 -38.72 -0.98 11.66
N ALA A 302 -40.00 -0.76 11.96
CA ALA A 302 -40.49 0.48 12.55
C ALA A 302 -41.61 0.21 13.57
N PRO A 303 -41.25 -0.01 14.86
CA PRO A 303 -42.22 -0.38 15.91
C PRO A 303 -43.28 0.69 16.21
N SER A 304 -43.03 1.94 15.82
CA SER A 304 -43.89 3.10 16.11
C SER A 304 -45.08 3.26 15.14
N LEU A 305 -45.16 2.46 14.08
CA LEU A 305 -46.26 2.55 13.12
C LEU A 305 -47.56 2.01 13.74
N SER A 306 -48.47 2.94 14.03
CA SER A 306 -49.80 2.63 14.56
C SER A 306 -50.61 1.77 13.60
N GLY A 307 -51.44 0.88 14.14
CA GLY A 307 -52.33 0.00 13.36
C GLY A 307 -51.70 -1.30 12.82
N ILE A 308 -50.35 -1.44 12.80
CA ILE A 308 -49.72 -2.71 12.38
C ILE A 308 -50.05 -3.84 13.37
N ALA A 309 -50.02 -3.55 14.68
CA ALA A 309 -50.31 -4.54 15.71
C ALA A 309 -51.76 -5.08 15.64
N GLU A 310 -52.72 -4.22 15.27
CA GLU A 310 -54.12 -4.60 15.07
C GLU A 310 -54.25 -5.55 13.87
N ARG A 311 -53.67 -5.18 12.71
CA ARG A 311 -53.64 -6.04 11.52
C ARG A 311 -52.94 -7.38 11.74
N ILE A 312 -51.88 -7.41 12.55
CA ILE A 312 -51.21 -8.66 12.94
C ILE A 312 -52.18 -9.57 13.71
N ASN A 313 -52.96 -9.02 14.64
CA ASN A 313 -53.92 -9.82 15.41
C ASN A 313 -55.04 -10.37 14.53
N ASP A 314 -55.56 -9.57 13.60
CA ASP A 314 -56.61 -10.00 12.66
C ASP A 314 -56.11 -11.13 11.74
N THR A 315 -54.93 -10.96 11.15
CA THR A 315 -54.34 -11.97 10.26
C THR A 315 -53.88 -13.22 10.98
N ARG A 316 -53.49 -13.13 12.26
CA ARG A 316 -53.06 -14.29 13.07
C ARG A 316 -54.14 -15.36 13.14
N ASN A 317 -55.38 -14.96 13.40
CA ASN A 317 -56.50 -15.90 13.53
C ASN A 317 -56.76 -16.61 12.19
N VAL A 318 -56.78 -15.86 11.08
CA VAL A 318 -56.98 -16.43 9.73
C VAL A 318 -55.84 -17.36 9.35
N ALA A 319 -54.59 -16.96 9.58
CA ALA A 319 -53.41 -17.77 9.29
C ALA A 319 -53.38 -19.08 10.10
N GLN A 320 -53.83 -19.05 11.36
CA GLN A 320 -53.96 -20.26 12.18
C GLN A 320 -54.98 -21.24 11.60
N PHE A 321 -56.15 -20.76 11.16
CA PHE A 321 -57.14 -21.60 10.51
C PHE A 321 -56.64 -22.18 9.19
N GLN A 322 -55.94 -21.38 8.37
CA GLN A 322 -55.37 -21.86 7.10
C GLN A 322 -54.32 -22.95 7.32
N GLU A 323 -53.44 -22.79 8.31
CA GLU A 323 -52.42 -23.80 8.58
C GLU A 323 -53.04 -25.08 9.15
N GLN A 324 -54.04 -24.99 10.03
CA GLN A 324 -54.79 -26.15 10.51
C GLN A 324 -55.51 -26.89 9.37
N ALA A 325 -56.15 -26.15 8.46
CA ALA A 325 -56.79 -26.74 7.28
C ALA A 325 -55.79 -27.44 6.37
N ARG A 326 -54.61 -26.84 6.16
CA ARG A 326 -53.51 -27.42 5.38
C ARG A 326 -52.98 -28.71 6.02
N GLN A 327 -52.77 -28.71 7.34
CA GLN A 327 -52.35 -29.89 8.09
C GLN A 327 -53.38 -31.02 7.98
N ALA A 328 -54.67 -30.72 8.18
CA ALA A 328 -55.74 -31.70 8.02
C ALA A 328 -55.78 -32.28 6.60
N GLN A 329 -55.52 -31.47 5.57
CA GLN A 329 -55.44 -31.95 4.18
C GLN A 329 -54.24 -32.86 3.92
N LEU A 330 -53.08 -32.55 4.51
CA LEU A 330 -51.89 -33.41 4.45
C LEU A 330 -52.15 -34.74 5.16
N GLU A 331 -52.73 -34.71 6.35
CA GLU A 331 -53.12 -35.91 7.10
C GLU A 331 -54.14 -36.76 6.33
N ALA A 332 -55.12 -36.13 5.69
CA ALA A 332 -56.09 -36.82 4.83
C ALA A 332 -55.41 -37.46 3.61
N THR A 333 -54.47 -36.77 2.97
CA THR A 333 -53.70 -37.29 1.83
C THR A 333 -52.82 -38.46 2.24
N ASP A 334 -52.16 -38.38 3.40
CA ASP A 334 -51.34 -39.45 3.93
C ASP A 334 -52.18 -40.65 4.37
N ALA A 335 -53.37 -40.41 4.94
CA ALA A 335 -54.33 -41.46 5.25
C ALA A 335 -54.79 -42.21 3.99
N ASP A 336 -55.10 -41.48 2.91
CA ASP A 336 -55.49 -42.05 1.61
C ASP A 336 -54.37 -42.89 0.98
N ARG A 337 -53.13 -42.40 1.04
CA ARG A 337 -51.94 -43.16 0.62
C ARG A 337 -51.74 -44.43 1.45
N ARG A 338 -51.93 -44.37 2.77
CA ARG A 338 -51.83 -45.54 3.66
C ARG A 338 -52.92 -46.56 3.33
N ALA A 339 -54.15 -46.11 3.09
CA ALA A 339 -55.25 -46.98 2.68
C ALA A 339 -54.93 -47.71 1.36
N THR A 340 -54.44 -46.97 0.36
CA THR A 340 -54.01 -47.54 -0.93
C THR A 340 -52.89 -48.58 -0.77
N TYR A 341 -51.92 -48.33 0.12
CA TYR A 341 -50.84 -49.26 0.39
C TYR A 341 -51.33 -50.55 1.05
N ILE A 342 -52.23 -50.43 2.04
CA ILE A 342 -52.85 -51.59 2.71
C ILE A 342 -53.66 -52.41 1.71
N GLU A 343 -54.46 -51.79 0.84
CA GLU A 343 -55.19 -52.50 -0.22
C GLU A 343 -54.26 -53.24 -1.18
N GLY A 344 -53.12 -52.62 -1.54
CA GLY A 344 -52.11 -53.23 -2.39
C GLY A 344 -51.45 -54.45 -1.74
N ASP A 345 -51.13 -54.37 -0.45
CA ASP A 345 -50.55 -55.49 0.31
C ASP A 345 -51.56 -56.63 0.52
N LEU A 346 -52.84 -56.30 0.76
CA LEU A 346 -53.91 -57.31 0.87
C LEU A 346 -54.08 -58.08 -0.44
N ARG A 347 -54.12 -57.39 -1.60
CA ARG A 347 -54.20 -58.06 -2.91
C ARG A 347 -53.01 -58.98 -3.16
N ARG A 348 -51.79 -58.57 -2.79
CA ARG A 348 -50.60 -59.43 -2.91
C ARG A 348 -50.59 -60.63 -1.96
N SER A 349 -51.41 -60.62 -0.91
CA SER A 349 -51.53 -61.76 0.02
C SER A 349 -52.58 -62.78 -0.42
N GLU A 350 -53.46 -62.42 -1.36
CA GLU A 350 -54.48 -63.30 -1.93
C GLU A 350 -54.00 -64.06 -3.18
N ASP A 351 -52.97 -63.55 -3.86
CA ASP A 351 -52.22 -64.21 -4.95
C ASP A 351 -51.10 -65.12 -4.40
#